data_AF-A0A4Z0RKZ8-F1
#
_entry.id   AF-A0A4Z0RKZ8-F1
#
_cell.length_a   1.000
_cell.length_b   1.000
_cell.length_c   1.000
_cell.angle_alpha   90.00
_cell.angle_beta   90.00
_cell.angle_gamma   90.00
#
_symmetry.space_group_name_H-M   'P 1'
#
loop_
_entity.id
_entity.type
_entity.pdbx_description
1 polymer ?
#
loop_
_entity_poly.entity_id
_entity_poly.type
_entity_poly.pdbx_seq_one_letter_code
_entity_poly.pdbx_strand_id
1 'polypeptide(L)'
;MSETKVNLVASTLTNSLGTTVMGHAAPAAIITVTYPNGKEDTLVSDPNGEFMAKAPAGLLEGDIIVTGKMPGDASSEEKVTLTIELPAPVVTAVISTQGDKRLLEGRVNQADVDVTVKLHGADEIFLLVDKSLEFELELPTDTVPSQVEVRAKSRRSGKDGQAIVTMGVTTKTLAMPALTDDMIAEYVAQEKAAKEANEAAAAAIEANDQPKPFEPAAETTPVDIPEEASAVADDSRLSRQHEKSSGLFGFFSKLFGK
;
A
#
# COMPACT_ATOMS: atom_id res chain seq x y z
N MET A 1 -59.10 28.86 29.82
CA MET A 1 -57.66 29.13 29.91
C MET A 1 -57.10 29.15 28.50
N SER A 2 -56.07 29.95 28.22
CA SER A 2 -55.29 29.79 27.00
C SER A 2 -54.14 28.83 27.30
N GLU A 3 -54.05 27.72 26.58
CA GLU A 3 -52.92 26.80 26.67
C GLU A 3 -51.66 27.53 26.19
N THR A 4 -50.66 27.69 27.06
CA THR A 4 -49.46 28.49 26.73
C THR A 4 -48.45 27.60 26.01
N LYS A 5 -48.68 27.43 24.71
CA LYS A 5 -47.90 26.54 23.85
C LYS A 5 -46.42 26.95 23.78
N VAL A 6 -45.51 26.00 24.02
CA VAL A 6 -44.05 26.23 24.07
C VAL A 6 -43.45 26.46 22.68
N ASN A 7 -44.01 25.87 21.62
CA ASN A 7 -43.50 25.97 20.25
C ASN A 7 -42.02 25.59 20.14
N LEU A 8 -41.69 24.41 20.66
CA LEU A 8 -40.34 23.89 20.72
C LEU A 8 -39.86 23.45 19.33
N VAL A 9 -38.76 24.05 18.88
CA VAL A 9 -37.96 23.55 17.76
C VAL A 9 -36.50 23.42 18.19
N ALA A 10 -35.83 22.35 17.77
CA ALA A 10 -34.46 22.06 18.16
C ALA A 10 -33.70 21.39 17.01
N SER A 11 -32.37 21.51 17.03
CA SER A 11 -31.43 20.94 16.06
C SER A 11 -30.07 20.66 16.73
N THR A 12 -29.32 19.70 16.18
CA THR A 12 -27.94 19.40 16.60
C THR A 12 -26.92 19.87 15.56
N LEU A 13 -25.83 20.48 16.03
CA LEU A 13 -24.62 20.71 15.24
C LEU A 13 -23.48 19.85 15.80
N THR A 14 -23.02 18.86 15.04
CA THR A 14 -21.90 17.98 15.41
C THR A 14 -20.68 18.29 14.54
N ASN A 15 -19.53 18.55 15.17
CA ASN A 15 -18.25 18.76 14.50
C ASN A 15 -17.07 18.26 15.37
N SER A 16 -15.83 18.55 14.98
CA SER A 16 -14.61 18.13 15.69
C SER A 16 -14.46 18.71 17.11
N LEU A 17 -15.25 19.71 17.50
CA LEU A 17 -15.28 20.32 18.83
C LEU A 17 -16.42 19.77 19.72
N GLY A 18 -17.13 18.74 19.24
CA GLY A 18 -18.25 18.06 19.90
C GLY A 18 -19.61 18.34 19.25
N THR A 19 -20.68 18.02 19.96
CA THR A 19 -22.06 18.33 19.56
C THR A 19 -22.61 19.48 20.39
N THR A 20 -23.37 20.36 19.76
CA THR A 20 -24.17 21.42 20.41
C THR A 20 -25.62 21.23 20.02
N VAL A 21 -26.52 21.30 20.99
CA VAL A 21 -27.97 21.39 20.78
C VAL A 21 -28.34 22.85 20.77
N MET A 22 -29.09 23.29 19.76
CA MET A 22 -29.58 24.65 19.59
C MET A 22 -31.06 24.61 19.26
N GLY A 23 -31.81 25.66 19.60
CA GLY A 23 -33.22 25.72 19.28
C GLY A 23 -33.91 27.01 19.69
N HIS A 24 -35.22 27.01 19.50
CA HIS A 24 -36.12 28.08 19.90
C HIS A 24 -37.34 27.48 20.62
N ALA A 25 -37.83 28.19 21.64
CA ALA A 25 -39.04 27.90 22.39
C ALA A 25 -39.69 29.23 22.83
N ALA A 26 -40.84 29.19 23.48
CA ALA A 26 -41.43 30.36 24.13
C ALA A 26 -40.42 30.97 25.12
N PRO A 27 -40.28 32.31 25.22
CA PRO A 27 -39.36 32.95 26.16
C PRO A 27 -39.60 32.52 27.62
N ALA A 28 -38.51 32.32 28.36
CA ALA A 28 -38.50 31.81 29.74
C ALA A 28 -39.14 30.41 29.94
N ALA A 29 -39.29 29.61 28.89
CA ALA A 29 -39.59 28.18 29.00
C ALA A 29 -38.39 27.42 29.61
N ILE A 30 -38.68 26.43 30.44
CA ILE A 30 -37.68 25.52 31.01
C ILE A 30 -37.44 24.42 29.98
N ILE A 31 -36.19 24.29 29.51
CA ILE A 31 -35.77 23.27 28.55
C ILE A 31 -34.88 22.25 29.27
N THR A 32 -35.22 20.97 29.14
CA THR A 32 -34.42 19.83 29.60
C THR A 32 -33.93 19.06 28.37
N VAL A 33 -32.62 18.78 28.32
CA VAL A 33 -31.95 18.10 27.22
C VAL A 33 -31.35 16.81 27.75
N THR A 34 -32.01 15.68 27.49
CA THR A 34 -31.55 14.33 27.84
C THR A 34 -30.68 13.78 26.71
N TYR A 35 -29.46 13.33 27.03
CA TYR A 35 -28.47 12.83 26.08
C TYR A 35 -28.44 11.29 25.99
N PRO A 36 -27.91 10.69 24.90
CA PRO A 36 -27.82 9.22 24.74
C PRO A 36 -27.10 8.46 25.87
N ASN A 37 -26.27 9.15 26.67
CA ASN A 37 -25.56 8.58 27.82
C ASN A 37 -26.33 8.73 29.16
N GLY A 38 -27.60 9.15 29.12
CA GLY A 38 -28.44 9.35 30.31
C GLY A 38 -28.09 10.59 31.15
N LYS A 39 -27.19 11.47 30.68
CA LYS A 39 -27.00 12.79 31.29
C LYS A 39 -28.10 13.75 30.83
N GLU A 40 -28.43 14.70 31.69
CA GLU A 40 -29.40 15.76 31.38
C GLU A 40 -28.80 17.12 31.71
N ASP A 41 -28.94 18.07 30.78
CA ASP A 41 -28.79 19.50 31.06
C ASP A 41 -30.18 20.11 31.20
N THR A 42 -30.32 21.13 32.05
CA THR A 42 -31.56 21.92 32.14
C THR A 42 -31.22 23.41 32.17
N LEU A 43 -31.91 24.16 31.32
CA LEU A 43 -31.71 25.58 31.08
C LEU A 43 -33.06 26.29 30.93
N VAL A 44 -33.01 27.61 30.72
CA VAL A 44 -34.18 28.44 30.43
C VAL A 44 -33.93 29.16 29.11
N SER A 45 -34.93 29.20 28.22
CA SER A 45 -34.87 29.97 26.97
C SER A 45 -34.76 31.47 27.24
N ASP A 46 -34.01 32.17 26.38
CA ASP A 46 -33.74 33.60 26.54
C ASP A 46 -34.98 34.47 26.23
N PRO A 47 -34.91 35.81 26.40
CA PRO A 47 -36.03 36.71 26.08
C PRO A 47 -36.48 36.71 24.61
N ASN A 48 -35.64 36.22 23.69
CA ASN A 48 -35.95 36.05 22.27
C ASN A 48 -36.51 34.65 21.97
N GLY A 49 -36.47 33.73 22.94
CA GLY A 49 -36.87 32.33 22.81
C GLY A 49 -35.73 31.37 22.49
N GLU A 50 -34.51 31.84 22.27
CA GLU A 50 -33.37 31.02 21.88
C GLU A 50 -32.81 30.18 23.04
N PHE A 51 -32.23 29.02 22.72
CA PHE A 51 -31.43 28.24 23.66
C PHE A 51 -30.28 27.48 23.01
N MET A 52 -29.25 27.19 23.82
CA MET A 52 -28.07 26.41 23.43
C MET A 52 -27.58 25.56 24.61
N ALA A 53 -27.36 24.27 24.39
CA ALA A 53 -26.72 23.35 25.33
C ALA A 53 -25.52 22.66 24.66
N LYS A 54 -24.33 22.71 25.27
CA LYS A 54 -23.15 22.01 24.74
C LYS A 54 -23.12 20.58 25.29
N ALA A 55 -23.25 19.60 24.40
CA ALA A 55 -23.34 18.21 24.78
C ALA A 55 -22.05 17.70 25.46
N PRO A 56 -22.15 16.70 26.36
CA PRO A 56 -20.99 16.04 26.96
C PRO A 56 -19.99 15.52 25.91
N ALA A 57 -18.70 15.59 26.21
CA ALA A 57 -17.68 14.96 25.38
C ALA A 57 -17.85 13.43 25.36
N GLY A 58 -17.56 12.80 24.22
CA GLY A 58 -17.58 11.34 24.08
C GLY A 58 -18.96 10.70 24.02
N LEU A 59 -19.98 11.39 23.50
CA LEU A 59 -21.27 10.76 23.19
C LEU A 59 -21.12 9.63 22.16
N LEU A 60 -21.99 8.64 22.33
CA LEU A 60 -22.26 7.58 21.35
C LEU A 60 -23.36 8.06 20.38
N GLU A 61 -23.66 7.25 19.37
CA GLU A 61 -24.89 7.42 18.59
C GLU A 61 -26.15 7.18 19.45
N GLY A 62 -27.26 7.79 19.04
CA GLY A 62 -28.56 7.65 19.69
C GLY A 62 -29.33 8.96 19.78
N ASP A 63 -30.47 8.92 20.44
CA ASP A 63 -31.38 10.06 20.54
C ASP A 63 -31.01 11.03 21.66
N ILE A 64 -30.98 12.32 21.32
CA ILE A 64 -31.22 13.43 22.24
C ILE A 64 -32.73 13.67 22.32
N ILE A 65 -33.24 13.77 23.54
CA ILE A 65 -34.60 14.23 23.81
C ILE A 65 -34.52 15.66 24.34
N VAL A 66 -35.16 16.59 23.65
CA VAL A 66 -35.36 17.95 24.12
C VAL A 66 -36.82 18.09 24.56
N THR A 67 -37.04 18.39 25.83
CA THR A 67 -38.37 18.65 26.40
C THR A 67 -38.43 20.10 26.86
N GLY A 68 -39.48 20.83 26.49
CA GLY A 68 -39.70 22.22 26.84
C GLY A 68 -41.06 22.42 27.52
N LYS A 69 -41.09 23.18 28.62
CA LYS A 69 -42.31 23.44 29.42
C LYS A 69 -42.30 24.83 30.05
N MET A 70 -43.45 25.48 30.11
CA MET A 70 -43.61 26.78 30.77
C MET A 70 -43.52 26.65 32.30
N PRO A 71 -42.94 27.64 33.02
CA PRO A 71 -42.93 27.65 34.48
C PRO A 71 -44.36 27.63 35.05
N GLY A 72 -44.66 26.59 35.84
CA GLY A 72 -45.96 26.43 36.51
C GLY A 72 -47.07 25.77 35.69
N ASP A 73 -46.86 25.49 34.40
CA ASP A 73 -47.86 24.84 33.54
C ASP A 73 -47.32 23.51 32.97
N ALA A 74 -47.71 22.40 33.61
CA ALA A 74 -47.36 21.05 33.17
C ALA A 74 -48.15 20.58 31.93
N SER A 75 -49.20 21.30 31.50
CA SER A 75 -49.94 20.99 30.27
C SER A 75 -49.27 21.56 29.01
N SER A 76 -48.30 22.46 29.17
CA SER A 76 -47.53 23.08 28.10
C SER A 76 -46.37 22.23 27.54
N GLU A 77 -46.16 21.01 28.04
CA GLU A 77 -44.97 20.20 27.72
C GLU A 77 -44.93 19.78 26.24
N GLU A 78 -43.89 20.23 25.53
CA GLU A 78 -43.56 19.81 24.17
C GLU A 78 -42.24 19.03 24.16
N LYS A 79 -42.15 18.02 23.29
CA LYS A 79 -40.95 17.18 23.11
C LYS A 79 -40.52 17.11 21.65
N VAL A 80 -39.23 17.29 21.42
CA VAL A 80 -38.54 17.05 20.14
C VAL A 80 -37.47 15.99 20.36
N THR A 81 -37.48 14.93 19.53
CA THR A 81 -36.38 13.96 19.48
C THR A 81 -35.44 14.31 18.33
N LEU A 82 -34.14 14.28 18.57
CA LEU A 82 -33.07 14.51 17.59
C LEU A 82 -32.10 13.35 17.66
N THR A 83 -31.71 12.75 16.53
CA THR A 83 -30.75 11.63 16.54
C THR A 83 -29.33 12.13 16.26
N ILE A 84 -28.37 11.76 17.11
CA ILE A 84 -26.95 11.88 16.81
C ILE A 84 -26.52 10.65 16.02
N GLU A 85 -26.06 10.90 14.79
CA GLU A 85 -25.19 9.99 14.06
C GLU A 85 -23.73 10.46 14.11
N LEU A 86 -22.83 9.48 14.08
CA LEU A 86 -21.39 9.62 13.95
C LEU A 86 -20.96 9.03 12.60
N PRO A 87 -19.85 9.54 12.01
CA PRO A 87 -19.33 8.97 10.77
C PRO A 87 -18.79 7.55 10.99
N ALA A 88 -18.91 6.71 9.95
CA ALA A 88 -18.14 5.47 9.86
C ALA A 88 -16.63 5.79 9.87
N PRO A 89 -15.78 4.90 10.40
CA PRO A 89 -14.34 5.07 10.33
C PRO A 89 -13.87 4.94 8.87
N VAL A 90 -12.91 5.75 8.47
CA VAL A 90 -12.17 5.58 7.22
C VAL A 90 -10.84 4.94 7.55
N VAL A 91 -10.51 3.86 6.84
CA VAL A 91 -9.28 3.09 7.00
C VAL A 91 -8.56 3.00 5.65
N THR A 92 -7.25 3.20 5.66
CA THR A 92 -6.37 3.00 4.50
C THR A 92 -5.35 1.92 4.82
N ALA A 93 -5.00 1.08 3.85
CA ALA A 93 -3.99 0.05 4.01
C ALA A 93 -3.20 -0.16 2.71
N VAL A 94 -1.88 -0.32 2.83
CA VAL A 94 -0.95 -0.58 1.73
C VAL A 94 -0.03 -1.74 2.10
N ILE A 95 0.33 -2.56 1.12
CA ILE A 95 1.35 -3.60 1.29
C ILE A 95 2.69 -3.04 0.82
N SER A 96 3.64 -2.89 1.74
CA SER A 96 5.01 -2.49 1.47
C SER A 96 5.94 -3.71 1.40
N THR A 97 7.23 -3.49 1.12
CA THR A 97 8.25 -4.53 1.19
C THR A 97 9.57 -3.91 1.61
N GLN A 98 10.02 -4.24 2.83
CA GLN A 98 11.17 -3.64 3.50
C GLN A 98 12.24 -4.72 3.72
N GLY A 99 13.27 -4.73 2.87
CA GLY A 99 14.22 -5.85 2.80
C GLY A 99 13.49 -7.13 2.38
N ASP A 100 13.59 -8.17 3.21
CA ASP A 100 12.90 -9.45 3.02
C ASP A 100 11.51 -9.50 3.69
N LYS A 101 11.11 -8.46 4.45
CA LYS A 101 9.80 -8.38 5.11
C LYS A 101 8.74 -7.81 4.16
N ARG A 102 7.54 -8.41 4.20
CA ARG A 102 6.31 -7.90 3.59
C ARG A 102 5.46 -7.33 4.73
N LEU A 103 5.07 -6.06 4.65
CA LEU A 103 4.30 -5.41 5.72
C LEU A 103 2.98 -4.90 5.16
N LEU A 104 1.92 -5.01 5.95
CA LEU A 104 0.66 -4.29 5.78
C LEU A 104 0.70 -3.05 6.67
N GLU A 105 0.93 -1.90 6.08
CA GLU A 105 0.97 -0.60 6.77
C GLU A 105 -0.39 0.10 6.56
N GLY A 106 -0.97 0.69 7.61
CA GLY A 106 -2.28 1.33 7.48
C GLY A 106 -2.59 2.39 8.53
N ARG A 107 -3.67 3.13 8.29
CA ARG A 107 -4.12 4.26 9.12
C ARG A 107 -5.64 4.29 9.25
N VAL A 108 -6.12 4.88 10.35
CA VAL A 108 -7.54 5.18 10.57
C VAL A 108 -7.75 6.67 10.85
N ASN A 109 -8.92 7.21 10.52
CA ASN A 109 -9.26 8.63 10.79
C ASN A 109 -9.96 8.87 12.15
N GLN A 110 -10.12 7.84 12.99
CA GLN A 110 -10.81 7.90 14.28
C GLN A 110 -10.05 7.11 15.34
N ALA A 111 -10.03 7.62 16.57
CA ALA A 111 -9.72 6.82 17.77
C ALA A 111 -10.92 5.95 18.17
N ASP A 112 -10.68 4.94 19.03
CA ASP A 112 -11.63 3.88 19.42
C ASP A 112 -12.14 3.04 18.26
N VAL A 113 -11.23 2.62 17.39
CA VAL A 113 -11.50 1.73 16.26
C VAL A 113 -10.80 0.39 16.52
N ASP A 114 -11.56 -0.70 16.43
CA ASP A 114 -11.01 -2.05 16.38
C ASP A 114 -10.73 -2.40 14.92
N VAL A 115 -9.48 -2.70 14.57
CA VAL A 115 -9.09 -3.07 13.20
C VAL A 115 -8.98 -4.59 13.09
N THR A 116 -9.59 -5.17 12.07
CA THR A 116 -9.41 -6.58 11.72
C THR A 116 -8.83 -6.74 10.33
N VAL A 117 -7.93 -7.70 10.18
CA VAL A 117 -7.32 -8.10 8.91
C VAL A 117 -7.63 -9.56 8.66
N LYS A 118 -8.13 -9.86 7.47
CA LYS A 118 -8.42 -11.21 7.01
C LYS A 118 -7.52 -11.54 5.84
N LEU A 119 -6.72 -12.60 5.98
CA LEU A 119 -5.91 -13.15 4.90
C LEU A 119 -6.68 -14.30 4.24
N HIS A 120 -6.54 -14.45 2.93
CA HIS A 120 -7.26 -15.49 2.19
C HIS A 120 -6.89 -16.90 2.68
N GLY A 121 -7.87 -17.61 3.24
CA GLY A 121 -7.69 -18.95 3.82
C GLY A 121 -7.23 -18.96 5.28
N ALA A 122 -7.19 -17.82 5.97
CA ALA A 122 -6.86 -17.69 7.38
C ALA A 122 -8.02 -17.09 8.20
N ASP A 123 -7.91 -17.19 9.53
CA ASP A 123 -8.79 -16.51 10.49
C ASP A 123 -8.56 -14.99 10.53
N GLU A 124 -9.47 -14.27 11.19
CA GLU A 124 -9.39 -12.80 11.33
C GLU A 124 -8.43 -12.39 12.45
N ILE A 125 -7.44 -11.56 12.09
CA ILE A 125 -6.40 -11.02 12.97
C ILE A 125 -6.85 -9.66 13.48
N PHE A 126 -6.96 -9.49 14.80
CA PHE A 126 -7.21 -8.19 15.42
C PHE A 126 -5.90 -7.42 15.57
N LEU A 127 -5.87 -6.18 15.09
CA LEU A 127 -4.73 -5.26 15.22
C LEU A 127 -5.03 -4.14 16.21
N LEU A 128 -4.03 -3.80 17.01
CA LEU A 128 -4.06 -2.60 17.86
C LEU A 128 -3.59 -1.41 17.05
N VAL A 129 -4.45 -0.38 16.97
CA VAL A 129 -4.09 0.94 16.43
C VAL A 129 -3.26 1.70 17.47
N ASP A 130 -2.19 2.35 17.02
CA ASP A 130 -1.29 3.13 17.87
C ASP A 130 -1.87 4.53 18.25
N LYS A 131 -1.06 5.36 18.94
CA LYS A 131 -1.45 6.73 19.31
C LYS A 131 -1.45 7.72 18.14
N SER A 132 -0.79 7.37 17.03
CA SER A 132 -0.68 8.12 15.77
C SER A 132 -1.83 7.79 14.79
N LEU A 133 -2.72 6.88 15.20
CA LEU A 133 -3.79 6.27 14.41
C LEU A 133 -3.29 5.41 13.23
N GLU A 134 -2.17 4.72 13.44
CA GLU A 134 -1.52 3.83 12.48
C GLU A 134 -1.49 2.37 13.00
N PHE A 135 -1.33 1.41 12.10
CA PHE A 135 -1.15 0.00 12.41
C PHE A 135 -0.21 -0.69 11.41
N GLU A 136 0.45 -1.75 11.85
CA GLU A 136 1.35 -2.58 11.04
C GLU A 136 1.07 -4.07 11.30
N LEU A 137 1.19 -4.90 10.26
CA LEU A 137 1.17 -6.35 10.36
C LEU A 137 2.18 -6.96 9.38
N GLU A 138 3.06 -7.83 9.87
CA GLU A 138 3.95 -8.61 9.00
C GLU A 138 3.17 -9.71 8.27
N LEU A 139 3.35 -9.79 6.95
CA LEU A 139 2.65 -10.69 6.03
C LEU A 139 3.59 -11.77 5.47
N PRO A 140 3.05 -12.92 5.02
CA PRO A 140 3.75 -13.82 4.12
C PRO A 140 4.27 -13.09 2.87
N THR A 141 5.49 -13.41 2.43
CA THR A 141 6.20 -12.64 1.39
C THR A 141 5.57 -12.69 0.00
N ASP A 142 4.76 -13.71 -0.26
CA ASP A 142 3.97 -13.92 -1.48
C ASP A 142 2.60 -13.21 -1.47
N THR A 143 2.19 -12.61 -0.33
CA THR A 143 0.86 -11.99 -0.18
C THR A 143 0.63 -10.88 -1.20
N VAL A 144 -0.44 -10.99 -1.98
CA VAL A 144 -0.92 -9.96 -2.92
C VAL A 144 -2.14 -9.21 -2.37
N PRO A 145 -2.39 -7.94 -2.76
CA PRO A 145 -3.47 -7.14 -2.17
C PRO A 145 -4.88 -7.75 -2.25
N SER A 146 -5.17 -8.55 -3.27
CA SER A 146 -6.47 -9.24 -3.42
C SER A 146 -6.69 -10.40 -2.43
N GLN A 147 -5.66 -10.80 -1.66
CA GLN A 147 -5.77 -11.77 -0.58
C GLN A 147 -6.00 -11.13 0.79
N VAL A 148 -6.01 -9.80 0.89
CA VAL A 148 -6.07 -9.07 2.16
C VAL A 148 -7.34 -8.22 2.22
N GLU A 149 -8.23 -8.54 3.15
CA GLU A 149 -9.34 -7.65 3.51
C GLU A 149 -9.01 -6.96 4.84
N VAL A 150 -9.13 -5.63 4.89
CA VAL A 150 -8.93 -4.83 6.11
C VAL A 150 -10.21 -4.11 6.44
N ARG A 151 -10.74 -4.35 7.64
CA ARG A 151 -11.98 -3.76 8.15
C ARG A 151 -11.66 -3.00 9.44
N ALA A 152 -12.42 -1.95 9.70
CA ALA A 152 -12.23 -1.05 10.84
C ALA A 152 -13.59 -0.77 11.46
N LYS A 153 -13.81 -1.14 12.72
CA LYS A 153 -15.09 -0.95 13.41
C LYS A 153 -14.96 0.12 14.49
N SER A 154 -15.71 1.20 14.37
CA SER A 154 -15.72 2.24 15.40
C SER A 154 -16.53 1.77 16.62
N ARG A 155 -15.91 1.68 17.79
CA ARG A 155 -16.59 1.31 19.05
C ARG A 155 -17.60 2.36 19.51
N ARG A 156 -17.52 3.58 18.97
CA ARG A 156 -18.39 4.72 19.34
C ARG A 156 -19.70 4.77 18.55
N SER A 157 -19.70 4.22 17.33
CA SER A 157 -20.87 4.19 16.42
C SER A 157 -21.29 2.80 15.97
N GLY A 158 -20.49 1.76 16.24
CA GLY A 158 -20.72 0.40 15.75
C GLY A 158 -20.57 0.24 14.23
N LYS A 159 -20.35 1.33 13.48
CA LYS A 159 -20.22 1.36 12.02
C LYS A 159 -18.86 0.83 11.57
N ASP A 160 -18.89 0.05 10.49
CA ASP A 160 -17.71 -0.51 9.83
C ASP A 160 -17.22 0.41 8.70
N GLY A 161 -15.90 0.48 8.54
CA GLY A 161 -15.20 0.95 7.34
C GLY A 161 -14.32 -0.16 6.77
N GLN A 162 -13.93 -0.04 5.51
CA GLN A 162 -13.14 -1.05 4.80
C GLN A 162 -12.11 -0.39 3.89
N ALA A 163 -10.88 -0.90 3.89
CA ALA A 163 -9.81 -0.39 3.03
C ALA A 163 -9.77 -1.15 1.71
N ILE A 164 -9.53 -0.43 0.60
CA ILE A 164 -9.02 -1.04 -0.62
C ILE A 164 -7.51 -1.21 -0.43
N VAL A 165 -7.06 -2.44 -0.19
CA VAL A 165 -5.63 -2.74 -0.05
C VAL A 165 -4.96 -2.57 -1.41
N THR A 166 -3.85 -1.86 -1.44
CA THR A 166 -3.02 -1.64 -2.64
C THR A 166 -1.56 -1.95 -2.36
N MET A 167 -0.72 -2.05 -3.38
CA MET A 167 0.72 -2.22 -3.17
C MET A 167 1.41 -0.85 -3.12
N GLY A 168 2.18 -0.60 -2.06
CA GLY A 168 2.92 0.65 -1.88
C GLY A 168 4.04 0.82 -2.91
N VAL A 169 4.34 2.06 -3.30
CA VAL A 169 5.43 2.37 -4.24
C VAL A 169 6.78 2.33 -3.50
N THR A 170 7.39 1.15 -3.44
CA THR A 170 8.72 0.98 -2.83
C THR A 170 9.81 1.49 -3.78
N THR A 171 10.16 2.77 -3.70
CA THR A 171 11.39 3.28 -4.31
C THR A 171 12.59 2.67 -3.59
N LYS A 172 13.12 1.56 -4.10
CA LYS A 172 14.42 1.02 -3.68
C LYS A 172 15.50 2.04 -4.04
N THR A 173 15.88 2.89 -3.09
CA THR A 173 17.04 3.78 -3.20
C THR A 173 18.30 2.92 -3.24
N LEU A 174 18.70 2.51 -4.45
CA LEU A 174 20.00 1.92 -4.68
C LEU A 174 21.05 2.99 -4.44
N ALA A 175 21.75 2.90 -3.31
CA ALA A 175 22.93 3.71 -3.06
C ALA A 175 24.01 3.29 -4.08
N MET A 176 24.12 4.05 -5.17
CA MET A 176 25.26 3.92 -6.07
C MET A 176 26.52 4.27 -5.26
N PRO A 177 27.53 3.40 -5.18
CA PRO A 177 28.77 3.74 -4.50
C PRO A 177 29.39 4.94 -5.21
N ALA A 178 29.84 5.93 -4.43
CA ALA A 178 30.59 7.05 -4.99
C ALA A 178 31.86 6.50 -5.65
N LEU A 179 32.07 6.82 -6.92
CA LEU A 179 33.29 6.47 -7.63
C LEU A 179 34.44 7.28 -7.01
N THR A 180 35.32 6.63 -6.25
CA THR A 180 36.43 7.30 -5.55
C THR A 180 37.63 7.49 -6.47
N ASP A 181 38.45 8.50 -6.17
CA ASP A 181 39.71 8.74 -6.90
C ASP A 181 40.63 7.51 -6.84
N ASP A 182 40.62 6.74 -5.75
CA ASP A 182 41.37 5.48 -5.62
C ASP A 182 40.90 4.41 -6.62
N MET A 183 39.58 4.24 -6.80
CA MET A 183 39.03 3.29 -7.78
C MET A 183 39.34 3.70 -9.22
N ILE A 184 39.36 5.01 -9.48
CA ILE A 184 39.75 5.56 -10.79
C ILE A 184 41.25 5.33 -11.02
N ALA A 185 42.08 5.58 -10.01
CA ALA A 185 43.53 5.38 -10.08
C ALA A 185 43.91 3.90 -10.28
N GLU A 186 43.25 2.97 -9.60
CA GLU A 186 43.48 1.54 -9.79
C GLU A 186 43.12 1.09 -11.22
N TYR A 187 41.98 1.52 -11.76
CA TYR A 187 41.59 1.20 -13.13
C TYR A 187 42.57 1.75 -14.17
N VAL A 188 43.01 3.01 -14.02
CA VAL A 188 44.01 3.63 -14.90
C VAL A 188 45.38 2.94 -14.77
N ALA A 189 45.75 2.49 -13.56
CA ALA A 189 46.97 1.71 -13.36
C ALA A 189 46.90 0.32 -14.02
N GLN A 190 45.75 -0.36 -13.96
CA GLN A 190 45.54 -1.64 -14.65
C GLN A 190 45.57 -1.48 -16.18
N GLU A 191 44.92 -0.45 -16.75
CA GLU A 191 45.02 -0.13 -18.18
C GLU A 191 46.46 0.15 -18.62
N LYS A 192 47.21 0.92 -17.82
CA LYS A 192 48.60 1.28 -18.12
C LYS A 192 49.51 0.05 -18.06
N ALA A 193 49.38 -0.78 -17.03
CA ALA A 193 50.13 -2.03 -16.91
C ALA A 193 49.80 -3.01 -18.04
N ALA A 194 48.53 -3.08 -18.49
CA ALA A 194 48.12 -3.91 -19.61
C ALA A 194 48.71 -3.42 -20.96
N LYS A 195 48.80 -2.09 -21.16
CA LYS A 195 49.48 -1.50 -22.33
C LYS A 195 50.99 -1.78 -22.30
N GLU A 196 51.64 -1.52 -21.16
CA GLU A 196 53.08 -1.79 -20.99
C GLU A 196 53.44 -3.27 -21.14
N ALA A 197 52.59 -4.19 -20.68
CA ALA A 197 52.76 -5.63 -20.89
C ALA A 197 52.62 -6.03 -22.38
N ASN A 198 51.66 -5.45 -23.11
CA ASN A 198 51.47 -5.70 -24.54
C ASN A 198 52.61 -5.09 -25.39
N GLU A 199 53.08 -3.90 -25.04
CA GLU A 199 54.23 -3.24 -25.68
C GLU A 199 55.54 -4.02 -25.43
N ALA A 200 55.77 -4.49 -24.21
CA ALA A 200 56.89 -5.37 -23.89
C ALA A 200 56.82 -6.72 -24.63
N ALA A 201 55.62 -7.29 -24.77
CA ALA A 201 55.42 -8.51 -25.56
C ALA A 201 55.69 -8.28 -27.06
N ALA A 202 55.28 -7.15 -27.62
CA ALA A 202 55.58 -6.78 -29.01
C ALA A 202 57.09 -6.59 -29.24
N ALA A 203 57.78 -5.85 -28.36
CA ALA A 203 59.22 -5.64 -28.44
C ALA A 203 60.02 -6.95 -28.29
N ALA A 204 59.54 -7.90 -27.47
CA ALA A 204 60.14 -9.23 -27.34
C ALA A 204 60.00 -10.10 -28.60
N ILE A 205 58.96 -9.88 -29.41
CA ILE A 205 58.81 -10.53 -30.72
C ILE A 205 59.78 -9.92 -31.73
N GLU A 206 59.85 -8.59 -31.79
CA GLU A 206 60.75 -7.85 -32.71
C GLU A 206 62.24 -8.12 -32.44
N ALA A 207 62.62 -8.28 -31.16
CA ALA A 207 64.00 -8.60 -30.77
C ALA A 207 64.50 -9.99 -31.21
N ASN A 208 63.60 -10.90 -31.62
CA ASN A 208 63.94 -12.28 -31.96
C ASN A 208 64.21 -12.50 -33.47
N ASP A 209 64.05 -11.48 -34.31
CA ASP A 209 64.11 -11.57 -35.78
C ASP A 209 65.46 -11.06 -36.38
N GLN A 210 66.55 -11.11 -35.60
CA GLN A 210 67.88 -10.78 -36.13
C GLN A 210 68.44 -11.93 -37.00
N PRO A 211 68.79 -11.67 -38.28
CA PRO A 211 69.23 -12.73 -39.20
C PRO A 211 70.63 -13.24 -38.84
N LYS A 212 70.75 -14.58 -38.71
CA LYS A 212 72.04 -15.25 -38.53
C LYS A 212 72.85 -15.24 -39.84
N PRO A 213 74.19 -15.18 -39.80
CA PRO A 213 75.02 -15.25 -41.00
C PRO A 213 74.82 -16.56 -41.78
N PHE A 214 74.89 -16.49 -43.12
CA PHE A 214 74.77 -17.64 -44.01
C PHE A 214 76.10 -18.41 -44.11
N GLU A 215 76.03 -19.74 -43.98
CA GLU A 215 77.09 -20.66 -44.41
C GLU A 215 76.77 -21.22 -45.81
N PRO A 216 77.77 -21.48 -46.68
CA PRO A 216 77.55 -21.98 -48.04
C PRO A 216 77.26 -23.49 -48.08
N ALA A 217 76.62 -23.94 -49.16
CA ALA A 217 75.95 -25.23 -49.24
C ALA A 217 76.84 -26.42 -49.67
N ALA A 218 76.38 -27.61 -49.29
CA ALA A 218 76.60 -28.89 -49.96
C ALA A 218 75.32 -29.74 -49.79
N GLU A 219 74.97 -30.77 -50.56
CA GLU A 219 75.15 -31.14 -51.98
C GLU A 219 74.56 -32.57 -52.09
N THR A 220 73.27 -32.70 -52.43
CA THR A 220 72.63 -33.97 -52.91
C THR A 220 72.58 -35.14 -51.88
N THR A 221 71.90 -36.29 -52.04
CA THR A 221 71.16 -36.95 -53.16
C THR A 221 69.75 -37.46 -52.66
N PRO A 222 68.96 -38.40 -53.26
CA PRO A 222 67.51 -38.17 -53.48
C PRO A 222 66.55 -39.35 -53.11
N VAL A 223 65.29 -39.33 -53.63
CA VAL A 223 64.30 -40.46 -53.74
C VAL A 223 63.57 -40.78 -52.40
N ASP A 224 62.27 -41.14 -52.33
CA ASP A 224 61.29 -41.68 -53.31
C ASP A 224 59.83 -41.14 -53.13
N ILE A 225 58.93 -41.34 -54.12
CA ILE A 225 57.47 -41.07 -54.06
C ILE A 225 56.66 -42.03 -54.96
N PRO A 226 55.68 -42.78 -54.41
CA PRO A 226 54.30 -42.83 -54.97
C PRO A 226 53.21 -42.89 -53.86
N GLU A 227 51.89 -42.68 -54.06
CA GLU A 227 51.09 -42.36 -55.27
C GLU A 227 49.79 -41.57 -54.92
N GLU A 228 49.07 -41.14 -55.96
CA GLU A 228 47.77 -40.40 -56.04
C GLU A 228 46.53 -41.12 -55.44
N ALA A 229 45.31 -40.57 -55.25
CA ALA A 229 44.64 -39.23 -55.27
C ALA A 229 43.34 -39.34 -54.38
N SER A 230 42.29 -38.50 -54.31
CA SER A 230 41.72 -37.30 -55.01
C SER A 230 40.96 -36.42 -53.97
N ALA A 231 40.30 -35.25 -54.18
CA ALA A 231 39.55 -34.58 -55.28
C ALA A 231 38.16 -35.22 -55.61
N VAL A 232 37.06 -34.50 -55.97
CA VAL A 232 36.83 -33.12 -56.47
C VAL A 232 35.44 -32.58 -56.00
N ALA A 233 35.30 -31.25 -55.82
CA ALA A 233 34.07 -30.39 -55.75
C ALA A 233 33.00 -30.64 -54.65
N ASP A 234 32.28 -29.67 -54.06
CA ASP A 234 31.96 -28.23 -54.32
C ASP A 234 30.78 -27.91 -55.28
N ASP A 235 29.67 -27.38 -54.72
CA ASP A 235 29.05 -26.08 -55.05
C ASP A 235 27.86 -25.85 -54.06
N SER A 236 26.94 -24.91 -54.32
CA SER A 236 26.39 -24.06 -53.28
C SER A 236 24.91 -23.65 -53.39
N ARG A 237 24.42 -23.09 -52.28
CA ARG A 237 23.43 -21.99 -52.18
C ARG A 237 21.91 -22.22 -52.39
N LEU A 238 21.19 -21.54 -51.47
CA LEU A 238 19.98 -20.72 -51.64
C LEU A 238 18.55 -21.23 -51.28
N SER A 239 17.93 -20.39 -50.45
CA SER A 239 16.52 -19.93 -50.47
C SER A 239 15.41 -20.73 -49.74
N ARG A 240 14.41 -19.95 -49.30
CA ARG A 240 13.26 -20.30 -48.43
C ARG A 240 11.99 -20.48 -49.29
N GLN A 241 11.02 -21.31 -48.88
CA GLN A 241 9.69 -20.84 -48.39
C GLN A 241 8.61 -21.94 -48.17
N HIS A 242 7.76 -21.68 -47.16
CA HIS A 242 6.31 -22.01 -46.99
C HIS A 242 5.71 -23.45 -47.02
N GLU A 243 5.25 -23.84 -45.81
CA GLU A 243 3.85 -24.17 -45.44
C GLU A 243 3.18 -25.57 -45.61
N LYS A 244 2.40 -25.89 -44.54
CA LYS A 244 1.22 -26.82 -44.43
C LYS A 244 1.53 -28.33 -44.59
N SER A 245 0.92 -29.24 -43.80
CA SER A 245 -0.38 -29.21 -43.09
C SER A 245 -0.42 -30.05 -41.78
N SER A 246 -1.53 -29.96 -41.02
CA SER A 246 -2.18 -30.98 -40.13
C SER A 246 -1.34 -31.92 -39.21
N GLY A 247 -1.69 -32.16 -37.93
CA GLY A 247 -2.83 -31.69 -37.12
C GLY A 247 -3.11 -32.57 -35.87
N LEU A 248 -4.20 -32.25 -35.16
CA LEU A 248 -4.79 -32.92 -33.97
C LEU A 248 -4.05 -32.91 -32.61
N PHE A 249 -4.84 -32.59 -31.57
CA PHE A 249 -4.58 -32.86 -30.16
C PHE A 249 -4.86 -34.34 -29.81
N GLY A 250 -4.21 -34.85 -28.76
CA GLY A 250 -4.62 -36.08 -28.03
C GLY A 250 -3.98 -36.13 -26.63
N PHE A 251 -4.58 -35.53 -25.60
CA PHE A 251 -5.62 -36.04 -24.70
C PHE A 251 -5.17 -37.01 -23.59
N PHE A 252 -5.58 -36.68 -22.35
CA PHE A 252 -5.31 -37.44 -21.11
C PHE A 252 -6.05 -38.79 -21.06
N SER A 253 -5.36 -39.83 -20.57
CA SER A 253 -5.93 -40.91 -19.76
C SER A 253 -4.80 -41.65 -19.02
N LYS A 254 -4.98 -42.32 -17.88
CA LYS A 254 -6.22 -42.63 -17.12
C LYS A 254 -5.90 -42.73 -15.61
N LEU A 255 -6.93 -42.62 -14.77
CA LEU A 255 -6.83 -42.63 -13.30
C LEU A 255 -7.35 -43.97 -12.71
N PHE A 256 -6.93 -44.30 -11.49
CA PHE A 256 -7.28 -45.46 -10.65
C PHE A 256 -6.74 -46.85 -11.08
N GLY A 257 -6.30 -47.64 -10.09
CA GLY A 257 -5.69 -48.97 -10.34
C GLY A 257 -5.50 -49.88 -9.11
N LYS A 258 -5.33 -49.34 -7.90
CA LYS A 258 -5.50 -50.02 -6.60
C LYS A 258 -5.44 -49.02 -5.45
#